data_AF-A0A960EJG6-F1
#
_entry.id   AF-A0A960EJG6-F1
#
_cell.length_a   1.000
_cell.length_b   1.000
_cell.length_c   1.000
_cell.angle_alpha   90.00
_cell.angle_beta   90.00
_cell.angle_gamma   90.00
#
_symmetry.space_group_name_H-M   'P 1'
#
loop_
_entity.id
_entity.type
_entity.pdbx_description
1 polymer ?
#
loop_
_entity_poly.entity_id
_entity_poly.type
_entity_poly.pdbx_seq_one_letter_code
_entity_poly.pdbx_strand_id
1 'polypeptide(L)' 'VGAADQVRISSARGSLTTSVTPDATIPEGTLAMVLAVGDPDPTTLIDASRAITEVRVETIS' A
#
# COMPACT_ATOMS: atom_id res chain seq x y z
N VAL A 1 0.67 0.63 13.67
CA VAL A 1 1.43 1.26 12.57
C VAL A 1 1.63 2.72 12.89
N GLY A 2 2.86 3.10 13.24
CA GLY A 2 3.31 4.47 13.47
C GLY A 2 4.02 5.06 12.25
N ALA A 3 4.44 6.32 12.39
CA ALA A 3 5.21 6.99 11.35
C ALA A 3 6.55 6.28 11.12
N ALA A 4 6.93 6.14 9.84
CA ALA A 4 8.13 5.45 9.37
C ALA A 4 8.17 3.92 9.63
N ASP A 5 7.13 3.32 10.21
CA ASP A 5 7.03 1.87 10.30
C ASP A 5 7.05 1.25 8.90
N GLN A 6 7.77 0.14 8.76
CA GLN A 6 7.71 -0.68 7.56
C GLN A 6 6.44 -1.52 7.59
N VAL A 7 5.72 -1.49 6.47
CA VAL A 7 4.54 -2.31 6.23
C VAL A 7 4.71 -3.15 4.98
N ARG A 8 4.13 -4.34 5.01
CA ARG A 8 3.83 -5.09 3.81
C ARG A 8 2.40 -4.82 3.40
N ILE A 9 2.22 -4.38 2.16
CA ILE A 9 0.92 -4.25 1.52
C ILE A 9 0.83 -5.38 0.49
N SER A 10 -0.26 -6.14 0.52
CA SER A 10 -0.49 -7.25 -0.39
C SER A 10 -1.89 -7.20 -1.01
N SER A 11 -1.97 -7.64 -2.26
CA SER A 11 -3.20 -7.86 -3.01
C SER A 11 -3.16 -9.22 -3.69
N ALA A 12 -4.22 -9.57 -4.43
CA ALA A 12 -4.25 -10.77 -5.27
C ALA A 12 -3.14 -10.79 -6.35
N ARG A 13 -2.56 -9.63 -6.70
CA ARG A 13 -1.53 -9.51 -7.75
C ARG A 13 -0.12 -9.69 -7.21
N GLY A 14 0.14 -9.26 -5.98
CA GLY A 14 1.49 -9.27 -5.42
C GLY A 14 1.58 -8.55 -4.08
N SER A 15 2.81 -8.28 -3.66
CA SER A 15 3.10 -7.57 -2.42
C SER A 15 4.21 -6.55 -2.59
N LEU A 16 4.18 -5.55 -1.74
CA LEU A 16 5.09 -4.42 -1.69
C LEU A 16 5.45 -4.15 -0.23
N THR A 17 6.73 -3.84 0.02
CA THR A 17 7.18 -3.31 1.30
C THR A 17 7.46 -1.82 1.16
N THR A 18 6.91 -1.01 2.06
CA THR A 18 7.12 0.45 2.08
C THR A 18 6.99 1.01 3.49
N SER A 19 7.44 2.25 3.69
CA SER A 19 7.26 2.99 4.94
C SER A 19 5.91 3.71 5.00
N VAL A 20 5.33 3.82 6.18
CA VAL A 20 4.08 4.59 6.42
C VAL A 20 4.36 6.05 6.74
N THR A 21 3.62 6.94 6.09
CA THR A 21 3.50 8.36 6.46
C THR A 21 2.06 8.64 6.92
N PRO A 22 1.80 8.86 8.22
CA PRO A 22 0.47 9.18 8.70
C PRO A 22 -0.02 10.51 8.14
N ASP A 23 -1.26 10.52 7.64
CA ASP A 23 -1.93 11.70 7.10
C ASP A 23 -3.33 11.81 7.70
N ALA A 24 -3.54 12.85 8.53
CA ALA A 24 -4.81 13.09 9.20
C ALA A 24 -5.93 13.57 8.26
N THR A 25 -5.62 13.87 7.00
CA THR A 25 -6.60 14.27 5.98
C THR A 25 -7.22 13.08 5.25
N ILE A 26 -6.65 11.89 5.41
CA ILE A 26 -7.13 10.66 4.77
C ILE A 26 -8.14 9.95 5.69
N PRO A 27 -9.34 9.58 5.20
CA PRO A 27 -10.31 8.84 6.00
C PRO A 27 -9.79 7.49 6.51
N GLU A 28 -10.23 7.09 7.70
CA GLU A 28 -9.92 5.77 8.25
C GLU A 28 -10.30 4.64 7.28
N GLY A 29 -9.45 3.63 7.16
CA GLY A 29 -9.61 2.52 6.22
C GLY A 29 -9.15 2.82 4.79
N THR A 30 -8.63 4.02 4.52
CA THR A 30 -8.05 4.39 3.22
C THR A 30 -6.53 4.34 3.26
N LEU A 31 -5.92 3.88 2.16
CA LEU A 31 -4.47 3.95 1.95
C LEU A 31 -4.21 4.71 0.65
N ALA A 32 -3.46 5.81 0.71
CA ALA A 32 -3.04 6.55 -0.46
C ALA A 32 -1.61 6.19 -0.85
N MET A 33 -1.40 5.94 -2.14
CA MET A 33 -0.08 5.64 -2.71
C MET A 33 0.14 6.48 -3.95
N VAL A 34 1.33 7.06 -4.08
CA VAL A 34 1.74 7.80 -5.27
C VAL A 34 2.27 6.80 -6.30
N LEU A 35 1.74 6.83 -7.52
CA LEU A 35 2.20 5.98 -8.63
C LEU A 35 3.45 6.56 -9.30
N ALA A 36 4.19 5.72 -10.04
CA ALA A 36 5.36 6.14 -10.83
C ALA A 36 6.51 6.75 -10.02
N VAL A 37 6.69 6.30 -8.77
CA VAL A 37 7.75 6.77 -7.85
C VAL A 37 9.08 6.01 -7.97
N GLY A 38 9.17 5.05 -8.89
CA GLY A 38 10.33 4.16 -9.01
C GLY A 38 10.16 2.87 -8.19
N ASP A 39 11.23 2.08 -8.06
CA ASP A 39 11.17 0.79 -7.36
C ASP A 39 11.21 0.98 -5.83
N PRO A 40 10.18 0.53 -5.07
CA PRO A 40 9.06 -0.28 -5.53
C PRO A 40 7.80 0.52 -5.91
N ASP A 41 7.22 0.19 -7.08
CA ASP A 41 6.08 0.91 -7.67
C ASP A 41 4.74 0.27 -7.25
N PRO A 42 3.76 1.04 -6.72
CA PRO A 42 2.46 0.51 -6.30
C PRO A 42 1.65 -0.19 -7.40
N THR A 43 1.97 0.03 -8.68
CA THR A 43 1.38 -0.71 -9.81
C THR A 43 1.62 -2.23 -9.72
N THR A 44 2.61 -2.68 -8.93
CA THR A 44 2.79 -4.11 -8.59
C THR A 44 1.58 -4.71 -7.87
N LEU A 45 0.79 -3.89 -7.16
CA LEU A 45 -0.40 -4.33 -6.42
C LEU A 45 -1.69 -4.30 -7.24
N ILE A 46 -1.71 -3.58 -8.37
CA ILE A 46 -2.94 -3.25 -9.10
C ILE A 46 -2.97 -4.02 -10.41
N ASP A 47 -3.93 -4.92 -10.61
CA ASP A 47 -4.29 -5.38 -11.96
C ASP A 47 -5.34 -4.44 -12.54
N ALA A 48 -4.94 -3.53 -13.44
CA ALA A 48 -5.84 -2.55 -14.04
C ALA A 48 -6.98 -3.17 -14.88
N SER A 49 -6.86 -4.47 -15.22
CA SER A 49 -7.91 -5.21 -15.94
C SER A 49 -8.94 -5.87 -15.01
N ARG A 50 -8.74 -5.81 -13.69
CA ARG A 50 -9.58 -6.51 -12.70
C ARG A 50 -9.92 -5.61 -11.52
N ALA A 51 -11.08 -5.85 -10.93
CA ALA A 51 -11.43 -5.20 -9.67
C ALA A 51 -10.52 -5.69 -8.55
N ILE A 52 -9.96 -4.76 -7.77
CA ILE A 52 -9.29 -5.09 -6.51
C ILE A 52 -10.40 -5.25 -5.46
N THR A 53 -10.59 -6.48 -4.97
CA THR A 53 -11.63 -6.79 -3.99
C THR A 53 -11.09 -6.80 -2.56
N GLU A 54 -9.78 -6.90 -2.38
CA GLU A 54 -9.12 -6.99 -1.08
C GLU A 54 -7.72 -6.39 -1.15
N VAL A 55 -7.37 -5.62 -0.13
CA VAL A 55 -6.01 -5.14 0.15
C VAL A 55 -5.70 -5.45 1.60
N ARG A 56 -4.58 -6.14 1.85
CA ARG A 56 -4.14 -6.50 3.20
C ARG A 56 -2.87 -5.72 3.54
N VAL A 57 -2.90 -5.04 4.67
CA VAL A 57 -1.78 -4.25 5.20
C VAL A 57 -1.34 -4.86 6.51
N GLU A 58 -0.07 -5.21 6.59
CA GLU A 58 0.53 -5.82 7.78
C GLU A 58 1.75 -5.02 8.21
N THR A 59 1.88 -4.80 9.51
CA THR A 59 3.13 -4.32 10.08
C THR A 59 4.14 -5.47 10.06
N ILE A 60 5.34 -5.22 9.55
CA ILE A 60 6.44 -6.22 9.44
C ILE A 60 7.53 -6.00 10.50
N SER A 61 7.18 -5.25 11.55
CA SER A 61 7.96 -5.10 12.79
C SER A 61 8.04 -6.40 13.57
#